data_AF-A0A9N8HM58-F1
#
_entry.id   AF-A0A9N8HM58-F1
#
_cell.length_a   1.000
_cell.length_b   1.000
_cell.length_c   1.000
_cell.angle_alpha   90.00
_cell.angle_beta   90.00
_cell.angle_gamma   90.00
#
_symmetry.space_group_name_H-M   'P 1'
#
loop_
_entity.id
_entity.type
_entity.pdbx_description
1 polymer ?
#
loop_
_entity_poly.entity_id
_entity_poly.type
_entity_poly.pdbx_seq_one_letter_code
_entity_poly.pdbx_strand_id
1 'polypeptide(L)'
;MAKASKSSTKTTPSKGKPTQAKKAKGGPTNIEKILQAVASLHALGQAKPCKKQAQAMAGIPDKKTFDTYCGTMKNKKGLIVYDKETIELTEKGREEVGPAALEVAATNDAMHDKIKEQLKNKRSREIFEILADGRAWSKDELADKMGIENNKSFGTYLSALSKYTEKTKDGKYALKDEVFPFGRPCDE
;
A
#
# COMPACT_ATOMS: atom_id res chain seq x y z
N MET A 1 65.46 19.55 -35.96
CA MET A 1 64.66 20.72 -36.43
C MET A 1 63.26 20.24 -36.80
N ALA A 2 62.21 20.90 -36.27
CA ALA A 2 60.78 20.79 -36.66
C ALA A 2 60.12 19.40 -36.43
N LYS A 3 58.85 19.22 -36.06
CA LYS A 3 57.65 20.08 -36.11
C LYS A 3 56.58 19.48 -35.18
N ALA A 4 55.87 20.33 -34.43
CA ALA A 4 54.63 19.98 -33.72
C ALA A 4 53.47 19.79 -34.71
N SER A 5 52.56 18.83 -34.44
CA SER A 5 51.25 18.74 -35.14
C SER A 5 50.13 18.15 -34.25
N LYS A 6 49.39 19.05 -33.61
CA LYS A 6 47.92 19.11 -33.42
C LYS A 6 47.12 17.82 -33.14
N SER A 7 46.69 17.72 -31.89
CA SER A 7 45.52 16.95 -31.43
C SER A 7 44.22 17.54 -32.00
N SER A 8 43.32 16.68 -32.51
CA SER A 8 42.03 17.06 -33.06
C SER A 8 40.90 16.49 -32.20
N THR A 9 40.29 17.33 -31.37
CA THR A 9 39.10 17.00 -30.57
C THR A 9 37.86 17.13 -31.45
N LYS A 10 37.15 16.02 -31.66
CA LYS A 10 35.91 15.98 -32.47
C LYS A 10 34.70 16.22 -31.55
N THR A 11 34.25 17.47 -31.48
CA THR A 11 33.00 17.89 -30.82
C THR A 11 31.80 17.44 -31.66
N THR A 12 30.86 16.71 -31.06
CA THR A 12 29.57 16.37 -31.67
C THR A 12 28.49 17.36 -31.23
N PRO A 13 27.66 17.88 -32.17
CA PRO A 13 26.60 18.83 -31.83
C PRO A 13 25.37 18.10 -31.27
N SER A 14 24.98 18.44 -30.04
CA SER A 14 23.74 17.97 -29.42
C SER A 14 22.55 18.70 -30.03
N LYS A 15 21.82 18.01 -30.91
CA LYS A 15 20.59 18.49 -31.55
C LYS A 15 19.46 18.47 -30.52
N GLY A 16 19.11 19.65 -30.00
CA GLY A 16 17.95 19.85 -29.13
C GLY A 16 16.68 19.34 -29.78
N LYS A 17 15.98 18.43 -29.10
CA LYS A 17 14.70 17.88 -29.56
C LYS A 17 13.57 18.67 -28.89
N PRO A 18 12.54 19.11 -29.64
CA PRO A 18 11.51 20.00 -29.15
C PRO A 18 10.65 19.35 -28.06
N THR A 19 10.39 20.15 -27.03
CA THR A 19 9.51 19.88 -25.89
C THR A 19 8.08 19.68 -26.38
N GLN A 20 7.67 18.42 -26.63
CA GLN A 20 6.26 18.09 -26.75
C GLN A 20 5.71 17.79 -25.35
N ALA A 21 5.06 18.80 -24.77
CA ALA A 21 4.18 18.62 -23.62
C ALA A 21 3.00 17.72 -24.02
N LYS A 22 3.13 16.41 -23.82
CA LYS A 22 2.00 15.49 -23.90
C LYS A 22 1.42 15.30 -22.51
N LYS A 23 0.29 15.95 -22.25
CA LYS A 23 -0.67 15.54 -21.23
C LYS A 23 -1.17 14.14 -21.61
N ALA A 24 -0.47 13.11 -21.16
CA ALA A 24 -0.98 11.76 -21.21
C ALA A 24 -1.84 11.55 -19.96
N LYS A 25 -3.13 11.22 -20.15
CA LYS A 25 -3.93 10.49 -19.17
C LYS A 25 -3.31 9.09 -19.00
N GLY A 26 -2.13 9.03 -18.39
CA GLY A 26 -1.50 7.80 -17.93
C GLY A 26 -2.02 7.50 -16.54
N GLY A 27 -2.28 6.24 -16.24
CA GLY A 27 -2.63 5.82 -14.88
C GLY A 27 -1.59 6.29 -13.86
N PRO A 28 -1.91 6.20 -12.55
CA PRO A 28 -1.05 6.73 -11.50
C PRO A 28 0.36 6.19 -11.64
N THR A 29 1.34 7.09 -11.62
CA THR A 29 2.76 6.76 -11.68
C THR A 29 3.14 5.88 -10.49
N ASN A 30 4.24 5.13 -10.59
CA ASN A 30 4.70 4.32 -9.46
C ASN A 30 5.01 5.18 -8.22
N ILE A 31 5.40 6.45 -8.40
CA ILE A 31 5.60 7.40 -7.30
C ILE A 31 4.25 7.71 -6.61
N GLU A 32 3.22 8.05 -7.39
CA GLU A 32 1.88 8.31 -6.84
C GLU A 32 1.30 7.07 -6.14
N LYS A 33 1.49 5.87 -6.70
CA LYS A 33 1.08 4.62 -6.07
C LYS A 33 1.76 4.39 -4.72
N ILE A 34 3.06 4.68 -4.62
CA ILE A 34 3.80 4.56 -3.36
C ILE A 34 3.30 5.61 -2.36
N LEU A 35 3.11 6.85 -2.77
CA LEU A 35 2.59 7.91 -1.89
C LEU A 35 1.18 7.58 -1.38
N GLN A 36 0.27 7.17 -2.27
CA GLN A 36 -1.07 6.73 -1.89
C GLN A 36 -1.03 5.51 -0.97
N ALA A 37 -0.12 4.56 -1.21
CA ALA A 37 0.06 3.40 -0.35
C ALA A 37 0.52 3.82 1.06
N VAL A 38 1.53 4.68 1.17
CA VAL A 38 2.03 5.16 2.48
C VAL A 38 0.97 6.00 3.17
N ALA A 39 0.28 6.90 2.45
CA ALA A 39 -0.81 7.70 2.98
C ALA A 39 -1.97 6.84 3.48
N SER A 40 -2.35 5.81 2.72
CA SER A 40 -3.36 4.85 3.13
C SER A 40 -2.95 4.14 4.41
N LEU A 41 -1.70 3.65 4.51
CA LEU A 41 -1.23 3.01 5.75
C LEU A 41 -1.20 3.99 6.93
N HIS A 42 -0.92 5.26 6.67
CA HIS A 42 -1.00 6.33 7.67
C HIS A 42 -2.46 6.56 8.12
N ALA A 43 -3.41 6.54 7.18
CA ALA A 43 -4.84 6.59 7.46
C ALA A 43 -5.35 5.33 8.19
N LEU A 44 -4.63 4.21 8.07
CA LEU A 44 -4.84 2.99 8.86
C LEU A 44 -4.23 3.07 10.28
N GLY A 45 -3.74 4.24 10.70
CA GLY A 45 -3.16 4.44 12.04
C GLY A 45 -1.68 4.03 12.15
N GLN A 46 -1.05 3.52 11.09
CA GLN A 46 0.38 3.23 11.10
C GLN A 46 1.17 4.52 10.82
N ALA A 47 1.70 5.17 11.85
CA ALA A 47 2.56 6.36 11.67
C ALA A 47 3.86 6.03 10.90
N LYS A 48 4.40 4.82 11.09
CA LYS A 48 5.64 4.34 10.47
C LYS A 48 5.44 3.00 9.76
N PRO A 49 4.76 2.98 8.61
CA PRO A 49 4.48 1.73 7.93
C PRO A 49 5.74 0.99 7.53
N CYS A 50 5.67 -0.34 7.59
CA CYS A 50 6.72 -1.20 7.08
C CYS A 50 6.85 -1.03 5.56
N LYS A 51 8.09 -0.92 5.08
CA LYS A 51 8.40 -0.71 3.68
C LYS A 51 7.92 -1.86 2.79
N LYS A 52 7.95 -3.10 3.30
CA LYS A 52 7.40 -4.28 2.61
C LYS A 52 5.88 -4.18 2.44
N GLN A 53 5.19 -3.64 3.44
CA GLN A 53 3.74 -3.43 3.41
C GLN A 53 3.36 -2.31 2.44
N ALA A 54 4.10 -1.19 2.46
CA ALA A 54 3.94 -0.11 1.48
C ALA A 54 4.21 -0.57 0.04
N GLN A 55 5.23 -1.40 -0.16
CA GLN A 55 5.53 -2.01 -1.46
C GLN A 55 4.39 -2.90 -1.97
N ALA A 56 3.87 -3.78 -1.11
CA ALA A 56 2.76 -4.66 -1.45
C ALA A 56 1.49 -3.85 -1.78
N MET A 57 1.20 -2.81 -1.01
CA MET A 57 0.11 -1.86 -1.23
C MET A 57 0.24 -1.11 -2.56
N ALA A 58 1.45 -0.67 -2.91
CA ALA A 58 1.72 0.02 -4.17
C ALA A 58 1.64 -0.91 -5.40
N GLY A 59 1.52 -2.22 -5.20
CA GLY A 59 1.47 -3.22 -6.26
C GLY A 59 2.79 -3.36 -7.02
N ILE A 60 3.93 -3.10 -6.36
CA ILE A 60 5.25 -3.16 -6.99
C ILE A 60 5.93 -4.48 -6.59
N PRO A 61 6.04 -5.47 -7.50
CA PRO A 61 6.55 -6.78 -7.16
C PRO A 61 8.06 -6.75 -6.88
N ASP A 62 8.81 -5.91 -7.59
CA ASP A 62 10.26 -5.86 -7.49
C ASP A 62 10.76 -4.86 -6.43
N LYS A 63 11.53 -5.37 -5.48
CA LYS A 63 12.08 -4.57 -4.37
C LYS A 63 13.08 -3.51 -4.86
N LYS A 64 13.94 -3.83 -5.82
CA LYS A 64 14.96 -2.87 -6.32
C LYS A 64 14.31 -1.68 -7.00
N THR A 65 13.23 -1.94 -7.74
CA THR A 65 12.40 -0.93 -8.38
C THR A 65 11.74 -0.03 -7.34
N PHE A 66 11.14 -0.63 -6.30
CA PHE A 66 10.57 0.12 -5.18
C PHE A 66 11.61 1.01 -4.48
N ASP A 67 12.79 0.46 -4.18
CA ASP A 67 13.91 1.18 -3.55
C ASP A 67 14.39 2.36 -4.40
N THR A 68 14.43 2.19 -5.73
CA THR A 68 14.83 3.24 -6.67
C THR A 68 13.84 4.41 -6.67
N TYR A 69 12.53 4.13 -6.64
CA TYR A 69 11.51 5.16 -6.52
C TYR A 69 11.54 5.84 -5.16
N CYS A 70 11.75 5.09 -4.07
CA CYS A 70 11.91 5.67 -2.73
C CYS A 70 13.13 6.60 -2.65
N GLY A 71 14.27 6.18 -3.21
CA GLY A 71 15.47 7.03 -3.30
C GLY A 71 15.21 8.31 -4.09
N THR A 72 14.44 8.21 -5.19
CA THR A 72 14.04 9.38 -5.98
C THR A 72 13.12 10.32 -5.19
N MET A 73 12.13 9.77 -4.48
CA MET A 73 11.18 10.55 -3.69
C MET A 73 11.84 11.24 -2.49
N LYS A 74 12.80 10.57 -1.83
CA LYS A 74 13.59 11.15 -0.73
C LYS A 74 14.54 12.22 -1.25
N ASN A 75 15.42 11.87 -2.19
CA ASN A 75 16.57 12.72 -2.54
C ASN A 75 16.23 13.82 -3.56
N LYS A 76 15.27 13.60 -4.46
CA LYS A 76 14.93 14.58 -5.51
C LYS A 76 13.69 15.39 -5.21
N LYS A 77 12.70 14.79 -4.57
CA LYS A 77 11.40 15.45 -4.31
C LYS A 77 11.17 15.80 -2.84
N GLY A 78 11.90 15.19 -1.91
CA GLY A 78 11.73 15.42 -0.47
C GLY A 78 10.36 15.02 0.07
N LEU A 79 9.69 14.02 -0.53
CA LEU A 79 8.31 13.63 -0.21
C LEU A 79 8.20 12.55 0.87
N ILE A 80 9.27 11.78 1.07
CA ILE A 80 9.31 10.72 2.07
C ILE A 80 10.64 10.75 2.82
N VAL A 81 10.60 10.24 4.05
CA VAL A 81 11.76 9.74 4.77
C VAL A 81 11.64 8.22 4.81
N TYR A 82 12.73 7.50 4.57
CA TYR A 82 12.72 6.05 4.73
C TYR A 82 14.05 5.57 5.28
N ASP A 83 13.94 4.47 6.03
CA ASP A 83 15.02 3.69 6.63
C ASP A 83 15.09 2.29 6.01
N LYS A 84 15.89 1.40 6.59
CA LYS A 84 15.98 0.01 6.10
C LYS A 84 14.62 -0.69 6.08
N GLU A 85 13.75 -0.40 7.05
CA GLU A 85 12.53 -1.17 7.31
C GLU A 85 11.24 -0.34 7.25
N THR A 86 11.30 0.97 7.49
CA THR A 86 10.14 1.85 7.58
C THR A 86 10.17 2.95 6.52
N ILE A 87 8.99 3.50 6.21
CA ILE A 87 8.81 4.64 5.31
C ILE A 87 7.77 5.60 5.91
N GLU A 88 8.04 6.90 5.87
CA GLU A 88 7.22 7.96 6.47
C GLU A 88 7.04 9.10 5.45
N LEU A 89 5.86 9.74 5.45
CA LEU A 89 5.61 10.93 4.62
C LEU A 89 6.16 12.18 5.30
N THR A 90 6.93 12.99 4.55
CA THR A 90 7.30 14.35 4.98
C THR A 90 6.10 15.30 4.85
N GLU A 91 6.22 16.52 5.36
CA GLU A 91 5.21 17.58 5.17
C GLU A 91 4.87 17.77 3.68
N LYS A 92 5.90 17.88 2.82
CA LYS A 92 5.71 17.96 1.36
C LYS A 92 4.99 16.74 0.77
N GLY A 93 5.33 15.55 1.27
CA GLY A 93 4.65 14.31 0.87
C GLY A 93 3.16 14.35 1.20
N ARG A 94 2.82 14.86 2.39
CA ARG A 94 1.44 15.01 2.86
C ARG A 94 0.65 16.03 2.05
N GLU A 95 1.27 17.14 1.67
CA GLU A 95 0.66 18.12 0.76
C GLU A 95 0.40 17.52 -0.62
N GLU A 96 1.30 16.67 -1.14
CA GLU A 96 1.17 16.06 -2.47
C GLU A 96 0.03 15.03 -2.54
N VAL A 97 -0.21 14.24 -1.48
CA VAL A 97 -1.37 13.32 -1.43
C VAL A 97 -2.68 14.01 -1.05
N GLY A 98 -2.61 15.18 -0.44
CA GLY A 98 -3.77 15.93 0.04
C GLY A 98 -4.35 15.39 1.35
N PRO A 99 -5.12 16.22 2.07
CA PRO A 99 -5.64 15.90 3.40
C PRO A 99 -6.58 14.68 3.40
N ALA A 100 -7.38 14.49 2.34
CA ALA A 100 -8.32 13.37 2.23
C ALA A 100 -7.63 11.99 2.26
N ALA A 101 -6.41 11.89 1.73
CA ALA A 101 -5.64 10.65 1.74
C ALA A 101 -5.03 10.34 3.12
N LEU A 102 -4.96 11.34 4.00
CA LEU A 102 -4.37 11.27 5.34
C LEU A 102 -5.43 11.23 6.43
N GLU A 103 -6.72 11.35 6.09
CA GLU A 103 -7.81 11.22 7.05
C GLU A 103 -7.78 9.82 7.65
N VAL A 104 -7.19 9.73 8.85
CA VAL A 104 -7.29 8.58 9.72
C VAL A 104 -8.77 8.39 10.00
N ALA A 105 -9.27 7.18 9.77
CA ALA A 105 -10.65 6.87 10.10
C ALA A 105 -10.90 7.23 11.57
N ALA A 106 -11.89 8.08 11.83
CA ALA A 106 -12.19 8.54 13.20
C ALA A 106 -12.90 7.46 14.03
N THR A 107 -13.37 6.39 13.39
CA THR A 107 -14.09 5.26 14.00
C THR A 107 -13.63 3.94 13.39
N ASN A 108 -13.82 2.84 14.13
CA ASN A 108 -13.58 1.49 13.62
C ASN A 108 -14.43 1.21 12.36
N ASP A 109 -15.68 1.69 12.31
CA ASP A 109 -16.54 1.55 11.12
C ASP A 109 -15.95 2.21 9.88
N ALA A 110 -15.48 3.46 9.99
CA ALA A 110 -14.87 4.15 8.86
C ALA A 110 -13.58 3.45 8.37
N MET A 111 -12.85 2.82 9.30
CA MET A 111 -11.67 2.00 8.99
C MET A 111 -12.06 0.72 8.24
N HIS A 112 -13.10 0.05 8.73
CA HIS A 112 -13.65 -1.15 8.12
C HIS A 112 -14.19 -0.87 6.72
N ASP A 113 -14.86 0.26 6.48
CA ASP A 113 -15.33 0.66 5.14
C ASP A 113 -14.19 0.89 4.16
N LYS A 114 -13.11 1.57 4.56
CA LYS A 114 -11.92 1.71 3.71
C LYS A 114 -11.31 0.36 3.34
N ILE A 115 -11.29 -0.60 4.28
CA ILE A 115 -10.79 -1.95 3.99
C ILE A 115 -11.75 -2.70 3.05
N LYS A 116 -13.08 -2.58 3.26
CA LYS A 116 -14.11 -3.15 2.39
C LYS A 116 -13.98 -2.65 0.95
N GLU A 117 -13.66 -1.36 0.74
CA GLU A 117 -13.42 -0.79 -0.59
C GLU A 117 -12.21 -1.42 -1.29
N GLN A 118 -11.15 -1.76 -0.54
CA GLN A 118 -9.96 -2.42 -1.09
C GLN A 118 -10.20 -3.89 -1.46
N LEU A 119 -11.15 -4.56 -0.80
CA LEU A 119 -11.51 -5.94 -1.12
C LEU A 119 -12.32 -5.99 -2.40
N LYS A 120 -11.80 -6.63 -3.45
CA LYS A 120 -12.51 -6.71 -4.76
C LYS A 120 -13.65 -7.73 -4.77
N ASN A 121 -13.58 -8.74 -3.91
CA ASN A 121 -14.50 -9.88 -3.95
C ASN A 121 -15.62 -9.69 -2.93
N LYS A 122 -16.88 -9.78 -3.39
CA LYS A 122 -18.06 -9.65 -2.53
C LYS A 122 -18.03 -10.64 -1.37
N ARG A 123 -17.67 -11.90 -1.62
CA ARG A 123 -17.61 -12.93 -0.57
C ARG A 123 -16.56 -12.63 0.49
N SER A 124 -15.42 -12.05 0.10
CA SER A 124 -14.41 -11.62 1.06
C SER A 124 -14.87 -10.42 1.90
N ARG A 125 -15.68 -9.52 1.34
CA ARG A 125 -16.29 -8.42 2.11
C ARG A 125 -17.27 -8.95 3.15
N GLU A 126 -18.15 -9.87 2.76
CA GLU A 126 -19.13 -10.48 3.68
C GLU A 126 -18.42 -11.22 4.84
N ILE A 127 -17.34 -11.96 4.55
CA ILE A 127 -16.53 -12.60 5.61
C ILE A 127 -15.88 -11.55 6.51
N PHE A 128 -15.35 -10.47 5.93
CA PHE A 128 -14.76 -9.37 6.71
C PHE A 128 -15.78 -8.70 7.64
N GLU A 129 -17.02 -8.51 7.17
CA GLU A 129 -18.11 -7.96 7.99
C GLU A 129 -18.49 -8.87 9.15
N ILE A 130 -18.48 -10.19 8.96
CA ILE A 130 -18.71 -11.15 10.05
C ILE A 130 -17.61 -11.04 11.10
N LEU A 131 -16.34 -10.95 10.67
CA LEU A 131 -15.20 -10.84 11.57
C LEU A 131 -15.03 -9.45 12.22
N ALA A 132 -15.73 -8.44 11.70
CA ALA A 132 -15.72 -7.08 12.23
C ALA A 132 -16.35 -6.99 13.63
N ASP A 133 -17.05 -8.03 14.07
CA ASP A 133 -17.54 -8.22 15.44
C ASP A 133 -16.39 -8.40 16.46
N GLY A 134 -15.15 -8.54 15.99
CA GLY A 134 -13.98 -8.68 16.85
C GLY A 134 -13.78 -10.08 17.42
N ARG A 135 -14.70 -11.04 17.14
CA ARG A 135 -14.61 -12.41 17.62
C ARG A 135 -13.75 -13.27 16.70
N ALA A 136 -13.26 -14.38 17.25
CA ALA A 136 -12.52 -15.38 16.50
C ALA A 136 -13.47 -16.49 16.02
N TRP A 137 -13.53 -16.70 14.71
CA TRP A 137 -14.44 -17.65 14.08
C TRP A 137 -13.69 -18.82 13.44
N SER A 138 -14.18 -20.04 13.57
CA SER A 138 -13.65 -21.17 12.81
C SER A 138 -14.07 -21.09 11.34
N LYS A 139 -13.36 -21.84 10.48
CA LYS A 139 -13.67 -21.89 9.05
C LYS A 139 -15.10 -22.39 8.80
N ASP A 140 -15.52 -23.40 9.55
CA ASP A 140 -16.84 -24.01 9.45
C ASP A 140 -17.94 -23.06 9.93
N GLU A 141 -17.74 -22.33 11.04
CA GLU A 141 -18.72 -21.34 11.52
C GLU A 141 -18.88 -20.18 10.53
N LEU A 142 -17.79 -19.70 9.91
CA LEU A 142 -17.88 -18.65 8.89
C LEU A 142 -18.60 -19.15 7.62
N ALA A 143 -18.39 -20.41 7.24
CA ALA A 143 -19.05 -21.02 6.09
C ALA A 143 -20.56 -21.17 6.34
N ASP A 144 -20.93 -21.62 7.54
CA ASP A 144 -22.33 -21.75 7.99
C ASP A 144 -23.05 -20.39 8.01
N LYS A 145 -22.45 -19.36 8.64
CA LYS A 145 -22.97 -17.98 8.65
C LYS A 145 -23.19 -17.38 7.26
N MET A 146 -22.34 -17.75 6.30
CA MET A 146 -22.43 -17.29 4.91
C MET A 146 -23.44 -18.10 4.08
N GLY A 147 -23.92 -19.24 4.59
CA GLY A 147 -24.73 -20.20 3.85
C GLY A 147 -23.98 -20.82 2.66
N ILE A 148 -22.66 -21.01 2.79
CA ILE A 148 -21.81 -21.56 1.73
C ILE A 148 -21.16 -22.85 2.23
N GLU A 149 -21.11 -23.87 1.37
CA GLU A 149 -20.40 -25.10 1.67
C GLU A 149 -18.90 -24.84 1.87
N ASN A 150 -18.30 -25.46 2.90
CA ASN A 150 -16.88 -25.32 3.22
C ASN A 150 -16.00 -26.01 2.17
N ASN A 151 -15.87 -25.37 1.02
CA ASN A 151 -15.15 -25.89 -0.14
C ASN A 151 -13.79 -25.18 -0.33
N LYS A 152 -13.05 -25.59 -1.36
CA LYS A 152 -11.73 -25.03 -1.68
C LYS A 152 -11.80 -23.52 -1.99
N SER A 153 -12.92 -23.06 -2.56
CA SER A 153 -13.14 -21.64 -2.89
C SER A 153 -13.25 -20.77 -1.64
N PHE A 154 -13.77 -21.30 -0.53
CA PHE A 154 -13.79 -20.59 0.75
C PHE A 154 -12.39 -20.24 1.26
N GLY A 155 -11.44 -21.17 1.06
CA GLY A 155 -10.02 -20.93 1.36
C GLY A 155 -9.41 -19.79 0.54
N THR A 156 -9.85 -19.61 -0.71
CA THR A 156 -9.44 -18.47 -1.55
C THR A 156 -9.95 -17.14 -1.00
N TYR A 157 -11.19 -17.08 -0.50
CA TYR A 157 -11.76 -15.86 0.09
C TYR A 157 -11.03 -15.46 1.37
N LEU A 158 -10.70 -16.43 2.23
CA LEU A 158 -9.88 -16.20 3.43
C LEU A 158 -8.45 -15.81 3.09
N SER A 159 -7.86 -16.40 2.05
CA SER A 159 -6.50 -16.03 1.62
C SER A 159 -6.43 -14.58 1.15
N ALA A 160 -7.47 -14.06 0.50
CA ALA A 160 -7.56 -12.65 0.14
C ALA A 160 -7.62 -11.72 1.38
N LEU A 161 -8.12 -12.23 2.51
CA LEU A 161 -8.22 -11.51 3.77
C LEU A 161 -7.00 -11.67 4.69
N SER A 162 -6.07 -12.59 4.38
CA SER A 162 -4.88 -12.91 5.19
C SER A 162 -4.01 -11.72 5.57
N LYS A 163 -4.12 -10.61 4.83
CA LYS A 163 -3.44 -9.35 5.16
C LYS A 163 -4.02 -8.71 6.44
N TYR A 164 -5.33 -8.79 6.61
CA TYR A 164 -6.10 -8.16 7.69
C TYR A 164 -6.53 -9.16 8.77
N THR A 165 -6.47 -10.46 8.49
CA THR A 165 -6.78 -11.53 9.44
C THR A 165 -5.54 -12.21 9.98
N GLU A 166 -5.64 -12.74 11.18
CA GLU A 166 -4.67 -13.62 11.81
C GLU A 166 -5.33 -14.94 12.23
N LYS A 167 -4.51 -15.98 12.32
CA LYS A 167 -4.96 -17.30 12.78
C LYS A 167 -4.57 -17.46 14.24
N THR A 168 -5.55 -17.63 15.12
CA THR A 168 -5.31 -17.89 16.54
C THR A 168 -4.73 -19.29 16.76
N LYS A 169 -4.19 -19.55 17.96
CA LYS A 169 -3.60 -20.85 18.32
C LYS A 169 -4.60 -22.01 18.17
N ASP A 170 -5.88 -21.75 18.41
CA ASP A 170 -6.99 -22.68 18.23
C ASP A 170 -7.40 -22.91 16.77
N GLY A 171 -6.69 -22.28 15.82
CA GLY A 171 -6.93 -22.42 14.40
C GLY A 171 -8.11 -21.61 13.85
N LYS A 172 -8.68 -20.71 14.67
CA LYS A 172 -9.74 -19.77 14.27
C LYS A 172 -9.15 -18.55 13.56
N TYR A 173 -9.97 -17.85 12.79
CA TYR A 173 -9.62 -16.62 12.11
C TYR A 173 -10.19 -15.44 12.89
N ALA A 174 -9.34 -14.47 13.20
CA ALA A 174 -9.73 -13.21 13.80
C ALA A 174 -9.16 -12.06 12.96
N LEU A 175 -9.76 -10.89 13.05
CA LEU A 175 -9.16 -9.67 12.52
C LEU A 175 -7.98 -9.24 13.41
N LYS A 176 -6.94 -8.68 12.79
CA LYS A 176 -5.75 -8.15 13.47
C LYS A 176 -6.09 -6.88 14.24
N ASP A 177 -5.35 -6.57 15.30
CA ASP A 177 -5.54 -5.30 16.03
C ASP A 177 -5.33 -4.06 15.16
N GLU A 178 -4.59 -4.18 14.06
CA GLU A 178 -4.38 -3.11 13.07
C GLU A 178 -5.68 -2.61 12.42
N VAL A 179 -6.76 -3.41 12.42
CA VAL A 179 -8.06 -2.97 11.86
C VAL A 179 -8.98 -2.37 12.92
N PHE A 180 -8.59 -2.42 14.20
CA PHE A 180 -9.32 -1.85 15.33
C PHE A 180 -8.50 -0.74 16.01
N PRO A 181 -8.23 0.39 15.34
CA PRO A 181 -7.41 1.46 15.90
C PRO A 181 -7.97 2.07 17.20
N PHE A 182 -9.27 1.90 17.46
CA PHE A 182 -9.94 2.37 18.67
C PHE A 182 -10.26 1.25 19.68
N GLY A 183 -9.62 0.08 19.53
CA GLY A 183 -9.87 -1.10 20.35
C GLY A 183 -10.94 -2.00 19.74
N ARG A 184 -10.87 -3.29 20.08
CA ARG A 184 -11.83 -4.28 19.63
C ARG A 184 -13.18 -4.00 20.32
N PRO A 185 -14.31 -4.17 19.61
CA PRO A 185 -15.61 -4.25 20.25
C PRO A 185 -15.66 -5.58 21.02
N CYS A 186 -15.02 -5.65 22.18
CA CYS A 186 -15.13 -6.83 23.04
C CYS A 186 -16.55 -6.89 23.60
N ASP A 187 -17.17 -8.06 23.44
CA ASP A 187 -18.24 -8.58 24.30
C ASP A 187 -18.02 -8.16 25.76
N GLU A 188 -18.98 -7.41 26.28
CA GLU A 188 -19.34 -7.49 27.70
C GLU A 188 -20.16 -8.76 27.93
#